data_AF-A0A7X7FQM1-F1
#
_entry.id   AF-A0A7X7FQM1-F1
#
_cell.length_a   1.000
_cell.length_b   1.000
_cell.length_c   1.000
_cell.angle_alpha   90.00
_cell.angle_beta   90.00
_cell.angle_gamma   90.00
#
_symmetry.space_group_name_H-M   'P 1'
#
loop_
_entity.id
_entity.type
_entity.pdbx_description
1 polymer ?
#
loop_
_entity_poly.entity_id
_entity_poly.type
_entity_poly.pdbx_seq_one_letter_code
_entity_poly.pdbx_strand_id
1 'polypeptide(L)'
;MKTFTTVCLLSTCVFLGGVDSVEAQNRLSRNSRRIIITESAPARGIRTVAPGVVRYGGFSHIDDLAVEMEQRARDILWEMHFHYRQNRDFATTYAEAYNMLLQAKALHQAEHRGDRAAISRVVGELDELFHHVEDDIRNWRPSHHHRAGQNGLSGKMEAMELTLHHLMEDVGAAAATAEPPAPGRGSNPPVPRFRLP
;
A
#
# COMPACT_ATOMS: atom_id res chain seq x y z
N MET A 1 25.81 50.63 25.86
CA MET A 1 26.99 50.04 26.54
C MET A 1 26.53 49.03 27.57
N LYS A 2 26.77 47.74 27.30
CA LYS A 2 27.02 46.65 28.26
C LYS A 2 27.52 45.47 27.42
N THR A 3 28.79 45.18 27.60
CA THR A 3 29.62 44.20 26.89
C THR A 3 29.33 42.79 27.40
N PHE A 4 29.20 41.82 26.51
CA PHE A 4 29.32 40.40 26.85
C PHE A 4 30.60 39.85 26.22
N THR A 5 31.43 39.30 27.10
CA THR A 5 32.76 38.76 26.86
C THR A 5 32.65 37.34 26.32
N THR A 6 33.35 37.09 25.21
CA THR A 6 33.65 35.77 24.63
C THR A 6 34.69 35.03 25.48
N VAL A 7 34.47 33.74 25.71
CA VAL A 7 35.57 32.76 25.90
C VAL A 7 35.22 31.48 25.13
N CYS A 8 36.05 31.19 24.12
CA CYS A 8 36.19 29.89 23.44
C CYS A 8 37.32 29.07 24.08
N LEU A 9 37.44 27.79 23.63
CA LEU A 9 38.53 26.80 23.81
C LEU A 9 38.22 25.77 24.92
N LEU A 10 38.32 24.43 24.79
CA LEU A 10 39.03 23.48 23.90
C LEU A 10 38.30 22.11 24.02
N SER A 11 38.10 21.33 22.95
CA SER A 11 38.99 20.27 22.45
C SER A 11 39.17 19.02 23.34
N THR A 12 38.80 17.89 22.72
CA THR A 12 39.39 16.53 22.77
C THR A 12 38.88 15.44 23.73
N CYS A 13 38.51 14.33 23.05
CA CYS A 13 38.71 12.90 23.35
C CYS A 13 37.56 12.03 23.87
N VAL A 14 37.23 11.10 22.97
CA VAL A 14 36.39 9.90 22.98
C VAL A 14 37.10 8.73 23.69
N PHE A 15 36.36 7.82 24.35
CA PHE A 15 36.33 6.35 24.15
C PHE A 15 35.84 5.55 25.38
N LEU A 16 35.37 4.34 25.07
CA LEU A 16 34.83 3.23 25.90
C LEU A 16 33.29 3.23 25.90
N GLY A 17 32.59 2.31 25.25
CA GLY A 17 32.98 1.07 24.58
C GLY A 17 31.75 0.33 24.06
N GLY A 18 32.00 -0.75 23.31
CA GLY A 18 30.98 -1.75 22.95
C GLY A 18 30.51 -1.70 21.50
N VAL A 19 31.35 -2.13 20.57
CA VAL A 19 30.90 -2.63 19.27
C VAL A 19 31.08 -4.14 19.28
N ASP A 20 30.01 -4.89 19.49
CA ASP A 20 30.00 -6.30 19.17
C ASP A 20 29.71 -6.45 17.66
N SER A 21 30.65 -7.11 16.99
CA SER A 21 30.67 -7.43 15.58
C SER A 21 29.39 -8.12 15.11
N VAL A 22 28.64 -7.47 14.20
CA VAL A 22 27.62 -8.13 13.38
C VAL A 22 28.24 -8.45 12.02
N GLU A 23 29.19 -9.38 12.02
CA GLU A 23 29.70 -10.01 10.80
C GLU A 23 30.09 -11.47 11.07
N ALA A 24 29.09 -12.33 11.24
CA ALA A 24 29.26 -13.79 11.10
C ALA A 24 27.90 -14.50 11.10
N GLN A 25 27.12 -14.38 10.01
CA GLN A 25 26.05 -15.37 9.75
C GLN A 25 25.60 -15.44 8.27
N ASN A 26 26.43 -14.98 7.33
CA ASN A 26 26.18 -15.15 5.91
C ASN A 26 26.98 -16.34 5.37
N ARG A 27 26.46 -17.55 5.61
CA ARG A 27 26.62 -18.77 4.80
C ARG A 27 26.10 -19.95 5.62
N LEU A 28 24.86 -20.36 5.32
CA LEU A 28 24.47 -21.75 5.10
C LEU A 28 22.96 -21.80 4.84
N SER A 29 22.57 -22.64 3.89
CA SER A 29 21.21 -23.06 3.59
C SER A 29 20.36 -22.16 2.67
N ARG A 30 20.66 -22.27 1.37
CA ARG A 30 19.61 -22.33 0.33
C ARG A 30 18.67 -23.48 0.69
N ASN A 31 17.48 -23.19 1.21
CA ASN A 31 16.19 -23.74 0.77
C ASN A 31 15.10 -23.30 1.76
N SER A 32 14.02 -22.70 1.24
CA SER A 32 12.71 -22.51 1.88
C SER A 32 12.66 -21.78 3.24
N ARG A 33 12.06 -20.56 3.28
CA ARG A 33 11.39 -19.94 4.47
C ARG A 33 10.71 -18.65 3.99
N ARG A 34 9.37 -18.55 4.02
CA ARG A 34 8.53 -18.24 5.20
C ARG A 34 8.95 -16.89 5.80
N ILE A 35 8.30 -15.82 5.32
CA ILE A 35 8.47 -14.48 5.87
C ILE A 35 7.78 -14.46 7.23
N ILE A 36 8.58 -14.46 8.30
CA ILE A 36 8.13 -14.16 9.66
C ILE A 36 8.43 -12.68 9.87
N ILE A 37 7.40 -11.84 9.90
CA ILE A 37 7.54 -10.47 10.38
C ILE A 37 7.52 -10.54 11.91
N THR A 38 8.65 -10.24 12.52
CA THR A 38 8.75 -10.06 13.97
C THR A 38 9.00 -8.59 14.22
N GLU A 39 8.06 -7.87 14.83
CA GLU A 39 8.41 -6.77 15.73
C GLU A 39 7.32 -6.56 16.78
N SER A 40 7.77 -6.07 17.92
CA SER A 40 7.21 -6.17 19.26
C SER A 40 6.66 -4.83 19.76
N ALA A 41 5.63 -4.93 20.61
CA ALA A 41 5.22 -4.00 21.68
C ALA A 41 4.30 -2.78 21.35
N PRO A 42 3.46 -2.35 22.32
CA PRO A 42 2.04 -2.07 22.06
C PRO A 42 1.59 -0.63 22.36
N ALA A 43 0.60 -0.10 21.61
CA ALA A 43 -0.41 0.82 22.11
C ALA A 43 -1.49 1.11 21.06
N ARG A 44 -2.76 1.06 21.51
CA ARG A 44 -4.00 1.49 20.81
C ARG A 44 -4.50 0.61 19.67
N GLY A 45 -5.20 -0.45 20.06
CA GLY A 45 -6.41 -0.95 19.39
C GLY A 45 -6.40 -1.02 17.87
N ILE A 46 -5.29 -1.44 17.27
CA ILE A 46 -5.27 -1.87 15.88
C ILE A 46 -5.87 -3.27 15.88
N ARG A 47 -7.04 -3.45 15.25
CA ARG A 47 -7.50 -4.79 14.88
C ARG A 47 -6.49 -5.33 13.88
N THR A 48 -5.51 -6.09 14.37
CA THR A 48 -4.58 -6.79 13.50
C THR A 48 -5.35 -7.86 12.77
N VAL A 49 -5.53 -7.71 11.45
CA VAL A 49 -6.03 -8.78 10.60
C VAL A 49 -5.05 -9.94 10.75
N ALA A 50 -5.50 -11.03 11.36
CA ALA A 50 -4.69 -12.23 11.46
C ALA A 50 -4.35 -12.69 10.03
N PRO A 51 -3.13 -13.20 9.75
CA PRO A 51 -2.78 -13.70 8.42
C PRO A 51 -3.60 -14.98 8.14
N GLY A 52 -4.84 -14.79 7.70
CA GLY A 52 -5.70 -15.80 7.14
C GLY A 52 -5.40 -15.94 5.65
N VAL A 53 -5.55 -17.14 5.12
CA VAL A 53 -5.58 -17.35 3.67
C VAL A 53 -6.82 -16.64 3.15
N VAL A 54 -6.67 -15.46 2.53
CA VAL A 54 -7.77 -14.79 1.84
C VAL A 54 -8.20 -15.70 0.70
N ARG A 55 -9.42 -16.22 0.79
CA ARG A 55 -9.98 -17.05 -0.27
C ARG A 55 -10.56 -16.11 -1.31
N TYR A 56 -10.04 -16.19 -2.53
CA TYR A 56 -10.58 -15.45 -3.67
C TYR A 56 -12.11 -15.62 -3.77
N GLY A 57 -12.84 -14.51 -3.86
CA GLY A 57 -14.31 -14.50 -3.91
C GLY A 57 -15.02 -14.98 -2.64
N GLY A 58 -14.33 -14.96 -1.50
CA GLY A 58 -14.83 -15.44 -0.21
C GLY A 58 -15.78 -14.49 0.50
N PHE A 59 -15.72 -13.18 0.21
CA PHE A 59 -16.42 -12.12 0.95
C PHE A 59 -16.24 -12.23 2.48
N SER A 60 -15.11 -12.77 2.92
CA SER A 60 -14.85 -13.10 4.33
C SER A 60 -14.24 -11.95 5.12
N HIS A 61 -13.66 -10.96 4.43
CA HIS A 61 -12.92 -9.86 5.05
C HIS A 61 -13.43 -8.48 4.64
N ILE A 62 -14.57 -8.41 3.94
CA ILE A 62 -15.09 -7.15 3.37
C ILE A 62 -15.35 -6.09 4.45
N ASP A 63 -15.86 -6.46 5.63
CA ASP A 63 -16.10 -5.50 6.72
C ASP A 63 -14.81 -4.82 7.18
N ASP A 64 -13.79 -5.63 7.55
CA ASP A 64 -12.49 -5.11 7.99
C ASP A 64 -11.79 -4.31 6.88
N LEU A 65 -11.84 -4.79 5.62
CA LEU A 65 -11.24 -4.10 4.46
C LEU A 65 -11.97 -2.81 4.11
N ALA A 66 -13.29 -2.74 4.26
CA ALA A 66 -14.06 -1.53 4.02
C ALA A 66 -13.77 -0.46 5.07
N VAL A 67 -13.67 -0.85 6.34
CA VAL A 67 -13.24 0.04 7.43
C VAL A 67 -11.82 0.55 7.19
N GLU A 68 -10.90 -0.33 6.79
CA GLU A 68 -9.53 0.07 6.47
C GLU A 68 -9.51 1.04 5.27
N MET A 69 -10.26 0.76 4.21
CA MET A 69 -10.37 1.61 3.03
C MET A 69 -10.85 3.02 3.37
N GLU A 70 -11.88 3.15 4.21
CA GLU A 70 -12.34 4.45 4.71
C GLU A 70 -11.23 5.20 5.46
N GLN A 71 -10.44 4.50 6.27
CA GLN A 71 -9.35 5.11 7.01
C GLN A 71 -8.22 5.58 6.08
N ARG A 72 -7.83 4.78 5.09
CA ARG A 72 -6.81 5.15 4.08
C ARG A 72 -7.23 6.39 3.30
N ALA A 73 -8.47 6.43 2.83
CA ALA A 73 -9.00 7.59 2.10
C ALA A 73 -8.99 8.86 2.97
N ARG A 74 -9.33 8.77 4.26
CA ARG A 74 -9.20 9.92 5.19
C ARG A 74 -7.75 10.36 5.34
N ASP A 75 -6.82 9.43 5.54
CA ASP A 75 -5.41 9.75 5.73
C ASP A 75 -4.83 10.48 4.51
N ILE A 76 -5.22 10.06 3.29
CA ILE A 76 -4.87 10.73 2.03
C ILE A 76 -5.43 12.15 2.00
N LEU A 77 -6.73 12.35 2.31
CA LEU A 77 -7.34 13.67 2.32
C LEU A 77 -6.68 14.62 3.33
N TRP A 78 -6.29 14.12 4.50
CA TRP A 78 -5.55 14.90 5.48
C TRP A 78 -4.18 15.30 4.94
N GLU A 79 -3.43 14.34 4.40
CA GLU A 79 -2.11 14.57 3.81
C GLU A 79 -2.17 15.63 2.70
N MET A 80 -3.10 15.47 1.76
CA MET A 80 -3.35 16.42 0.67
C MET A 80 -3.65 17.81 1.22
N HIS A 81 -4.56 17.92 2.18
CA HIS A 81 -4.98 19.20 2.74
C HIS A 81 -3.86 19.94 3.46
N PHE A 82 -3.01 19.26 4.23
CA PHE A 82 -1.99 19.94 5.01
C PHE A 82 -0.71 20.22 4.21
N HIS A 83 -0.39 19.39 3.23
CA HIS A 83 0.94 19.39 2.62
C HIS A 83 0.96 19.66 1.11
N TYR A 84 -0.18 19.61 0.42
CA TYR A 84 -0.19 19.65 -1.05
C TYR A 84 -1.11 20.74 -1.66
N ARG A 85 -1.75 21.58 -0.85
CA ARG A 85 -2.69 22.64 -1.29
C ARG A 85 -2.15 23.63 -2.32
N GLN A 86 -0.83 23.82 -2.37
CA GLN A 86 -0.15 24.72 -3.30
C GLN A 86 -0.01 24.16 -4.72
N ASN A 87 -0.26 22.86 -4.93
CA ASN A 87 -0.10 22.25 -6.24
C ASN A 87 -1.22 22.70 -7.18
N ARG A 88 -0.89 22.76 -8.48
CA ARG A 88 -1.86 23.08 -9.52
C ARG A 88 -2.98 22.03 -9.52
N ASP A 89 -4.19 22.48 -9.84
CA ASP A 89 -5.40 21.64 -9.95
C ASP A 89 -5.81 20.94 -8.63
N PHE A 90 -5.20 21.33 -7.49
CA PHE A 90 -5.48 20.76 -6.17
C PHE A 90 -6.96 20.65 -5.85
N ALA A 91 -7.76 21.69 -6.13
CA ALA A 91 -9.17 21.69 -5.79
C ALA A 91 -9.95 20.57 -6.51
N THR A 92 -9.62 20.31 -7.78
CA THR A 92 -10.25 19.27 -8.60
C THR A 92 -9.85 17.89 -8.09
N THR A 93 -8.54 17.61 -8.03
CA THR A 93 -8.02 16.31 -7.58
C THR A 93 -8.40 16.02 -6.12
N TYR A 94 -8.50 17.04 -5.26
CA TYR A 94 -8.99 16.87 -3.88
C TYR A 94 -10.47 16.48 -3.83
N ALA A 95 -11.31 17.04 -4.70
CA ALA A 95 -12.71 16.65 -4.81
C ALA A 95 -12.86 15.20 -5.32
N GLU A 96 -12.02 14.79 -6.26
CA GLU A 96 -11.96 13.39 -6.73
C GLU A 96 -11.49 12.44 -5.64
N ALA A 97 -10.43 12.80 -4.90
CA ALA A 97 -10.00 12.03 -3.74
C ALA A 97 -11.07 11.96 -2.64
N TYR A 98 -11.89 13.01 -2.49
CA TYR A 98 -13.03 12.98 -1.57
C TYR A 98 -14.10 11.99 -2.03
N ASN A 99 -14.31 11.85 -3.34
CA ASN A 99 -15.22 10.84 -3.88
C ASN A 99 -14.72 9.41 -3.55
N MET A 100 -13.41 9.16 -3.46
CA MET A 100 -12.90 7.87 -2.97
C MET A 100 -13.39 7.56 -1.54
N LEU A 101 -13.38 8.56 -0.64
CA LEU A 101 -13.92 8.39 0.72
C LEU A 101 -15.43 8.11 0.71
N LEU A 102 -16.18 8.75 -0.19
CA LEU A 102 -17.61 8.50 -0.33
C LEU A 102 -17.89 7.08 -0.83
N GLN A 103 -17.10 6.58 -1.79
CA GLN A 103 -17.20 5.21 -2.27
C GLN A 103 -16.80 4.19 -1.20
N ALA A 104 -15.73 4.44 -0.44
CA ALA A 104 -15.34 3.58 0.69
C ALA A 104 -16.47 3.46 1.74
N LYS A 105 -17.17 4.55 2.04
CA LYS A 105 -18.37 4.52 2.88
C LYS A 105 -19.52 3.74 2.25
N ALA A 106 -19.74 3.90 0.95
CA ALA A 106 -20.79 3.19 0.23
C ALA A 106 -20.53 1.67 0.21
N LEU A 107 -19.26 1.26 0.09
CA LEU A 107 -18.81 -0.12 0.21
C LEU A 107 -19.15 -0.70 1.58
N HIS A 108 -18.76 -0.03 2.66
CA HIS A 108 -19.05 -0.47 4.03
C HIS A 108 -20.56 -0.57 4.29
N GLN A 109 -21.34 0.39 3.79
CA GLN A 109 -22.80 0.30 3.87
C GLN A 109 -23.39 -0.84 3.03
N ALA A 110 -22.80 -1.18 1.89
CA ALA A 110 -23.22 -2.31 1.05
C ALA A 110 -22.91 -3.65 1.73
N GLU A 111 -21.77 -3.75 2.43
CA GLU A 111 -21.41 -4.88 3.30
C GLU A 111 -22.48 -5.12 4.35
N HIS A 112 -22.87 -4.08 5.10
CA HIS A 112 -23.90 -4.22 6.13
C HIS A 112 -25.27 -4.65 5.60
N ARG A 113 -25.55 -4.41 4.31
CA ARG A 113 -26.77 -4.87 3.63
C ARG A 113 -26.63 -6.26 3.00
N GLY A 114 -25.43 -6.84 2.99
CA GLY A 114 -25.13 -8.07 2.25
C GLY A 114 -25.23 -7.92 0.73
N ASP A 115 -25.13 -6.69 0.21
CA ASP A 115 -25.33 -6.39 -1.22
C ASP A 115 -24.03 -6.60 -2.01
N ARG A 116 -23.77 -7.85 -2.37
CA ARG A 116 -22.55 -8.26 -3.08
C ARG A 116 -22.41 -7.61 -4.45
N ALA A 117 -23.51 -7.37 -5.16
CA ALA A 117 -23.49 -6.73 -6.47
C ALA A 117 -23.08 -5.25 -6.34
N ALA A 118 -23.60 -4.55 -5.34
CA ALA A 118 -23.16 -3.20 -5.03
C ALA A 118 -21.68 -3.16 -4.60
N ILE A 119 -21.23 -4.12 -3.78
CA ILE A 119 -19.82 -4.25 -3.41
C ILE A 119 -18.95 -4.36 -4.66
N SER A 120 -19.20 -5.34 -5.53
CA SER A 120 -18.38 -5.54 -6.74
C SER A 120 -18.33 -4.32 -7.64
N ARG A 121 -19.47 -3.63 -7.83
CA ARG A 121 -19.52 -2.39 -8.62
C ARG A 121 -18.70 -1.27 -7.98
N VAL A 122 -18.89 -1.03 -6.68
CA VAL A 122 -18.17 0.04 -5.96
C VAL A 122 -16.67 -0.20 -5.95
N VAL A 123 -16.22 -1.46 -5.81
CA VAL A 123 -14.79 -1.79 -5.85
C VAL A 123 -14.17 -1.45 -7.21
N GLY A 124 -14.84 -1.78 -8.32
CA GLY A 124 -14.35 -1.40 -9.65
C GLY A 124 -14.35 0.11 -9.89
N GLU A 125 -15.40 0.81 -9.44
CA GLU A 125 -15.47 2.29 -9.51
C GLU A 125 -14.37 2.96 -8.67
N LEU A 126 -13.98 2.34 -7.55
CA LEU A 126 -12.94 2.84 -6.65
C LEU A 126 -11.55 2.67 -7.23
N ASP A 127 -11.30 1.54 -7.92
CA ASP A 127 -10.05 1.26 -8.62
C ASP A 127 -9.76 2.25 -9.75
N GLU A 128 -10.75 2.50 -10.60
CA GLU A 128 -10.64 3.49 -11.68
C GLU A 128 -10.37 4.89 -11.11
N LEU A 129 -11.13 5.30 -10.08
CA LEU A 129 -10.96 6.60 -9.45
C LEU A 129 -9.60 6.72 -8.74
N PHE A 130 -9.11 5.65 -8.11
CA PHE A 130 -7.82 5.62 -7.45
C PHE A 130 -6.68 5.88 -8.43
N HIS A 131 -6.65 5.17 -9.55
CA HIS A 131 -5.60 5.35 -10.56
C HIS A 131 -5.65 6.73 -11.22
N HIS A 132 -6.86 7.28 -11.43
CA HIS A 132 -7.01 8.65 -11.91
C HIS A 132 -6.40 9.67 -10.93
N VAL A 133 -6.71 9.55 -9.63
CA VAL A 133 -6.13 10.44 -8.60
C VAL A 133 -4.61 10.24 -8.49
N GLU A 134 -4.12 9.00 -8.59
CA GLU A 134 -2.69 8.68 -8.58
C GLU A 134 -1.94 9.37 -9.74
N ASP A 135 -2.51 9.33 -10.95
CA ASP A 135 -1.95 9.99 -12.12
C ASP A 135 -1.86 11.52 -11.92
N ASP A 136 -2.92 12.13 -11.39
CA ASP A 136 -3.00 13.58 -11.13
C ASP A 136 -1.94 14.07 -10.14
N ILE A 137 -1.70 13.31 -9.07
CA ILE A 137 -0.77 13.70 -8.00
C ILE A 137 0.68 13.32 -8.30
N ARG A 138 0.97 12.57 -9.37
CA ARG A 138 2.32 12.04 -9.70
C ARG A 138 3.42 13.11 -9.64
N ASN A 139 3.09 14.33 -10.07
CA ASN A 139 4.06 15.44 -10.14
C ASN A 139 3.92 16.45 -8.99
N TRP A 140 3.06 16.19 -8.02
CA TRP A 140 2.85 17.09 -6.90
C TRP A 140 4.05 17.10 -5.96
N ARG A 141 4.31 18.27 -5.38
CA ARG A 141 5.37 18.46 -4.40
C ARG A 141 4.78 18.86 -3.05
N PRO A 142 5.28 18.30 -1.94
CA PRO A 142 4.85 18.73 -0.63
C PRO A 142 5.33 20.17 -0.34
N SER A 143 4.64 20.85 0.56
CA SER A 143 5.01 22.17 1.05
C SER A 143 6.28 22.06 1.92
N HIS A 144 7.02 23.15 2.07
CA HIS A 144 8.33 23.17 2.75
C HIS A 144 8.29 22.71 4.23
N HIS A 145 7.11 22.55 4.81
CA HIS A 145 6.90 22.12 6.19
C HIS A 145 6.66 20.61 6.34
N HIS A 146 6.71 19.83 5.26
CA HIS A 146 6.59 18.38 5.32
C HIS A 146 7.86 17.77 5.94
N ARG A 147 7.71 17.09 7.09
CA ARG A 147 8.83 16.41 7.76
C ARG A 147 8.96 15.00 7.17
N ALA A 148 10.17 14.66 6.75
CA ALA A 148 10.56 13.42 6.07
C ALA A 148 10.38 12.09 6.85
N GLY A 149 9.54 12.04 7.90
CA GLY A 149 9.36 10.87 8.76
C GLY A 149 7.93 10.32 8.81
N GLN A 150 6.97 10.95 8.14
CA GLN A 150 5.62 10.39 7.95
C GLN A 150 5.54 9.95 6.50
N ASN A 151 5.19 8.68 6.24
CA ASN A 151 4.93 8.17 4.89
C ASN A 151 4.02 9.19 4.18
N GLY A 152 4.61 9.98 3.28
CA GLY A 152 3.94 11.10 2.63
C GLY A 152 2.84 10.60 1.71
N LEU A 153 2.34 11.48 0.84
CA LEU A 153 1.21 11.12 -0.03
C LEU A 153 1.45 9.81 -0.81
N SER A 154 2.64 9.59 -1.40
CA SER A 154 2.99 8.34 -2.09
C SER A 154 2.79 7.10 -1.23
N GLY A 155 3.38 7.08 -0.03
CA GLY A 155 3.28 5.90 0.85
C GLY A 155 1.86 5.67 1.39
N LYS A 156 1.02 6.71 1.44
CA LYS A 156 -0.41 6.56 1.78
C LYS A 156 -1.22 6.00 0.61
N MET A 157 -0.90 6.41 -0.62
CA MET A 157 -1.51 5.86 -1.84
C MET A 157 -1.14 4.39 -2.01
N GLU A 158 0.13 4.01 -1.85
CA GLU A 158 0.59 2.62 -1.88
C GLU A 158 -0.14 1.75 -0.84
N ALA A 159 -0.36 2.28 0.38
CA ALA A 159 -1.12 1.58 1.40
C ALA A 159 -2.60 1.40 1.02
N MET A 160 -3.20 2.38 0.35
CA MET A 160 -4.59 2.28 -0.14
C MET A 160 -4.71 1.29 -1.30
N GLU A 161 -3.78 1.31 -2.25
CA GLU A 161 -3.71 0.36 -3.37
C GLU A 161 -3.64 -1.08 -2.86
N LEU A 162 -2.80 -1.35 -1.86
CA LEU A 162 -2.70 -2.67 -1.25
C LEU A 162 -4.03 -3.12 -0.61
N THR A 163 -4.70 -2.23 0.14
CA THR A 163 -6.03 -2.53 0.71
C THR A 163 -7.06 -2.79 -0.40
N LEU A 164 -7.00 -2.02 -1.50
CA LEU A 164 -7.91 -2.16 -2.63
C LEU A 164 -7.72 -3.50 -3.35
N HIS A 165 -6.47 -3.91 -3.57
CA HIS A 165 -6.17 -5.21 -4.18
C HIS A 165 -6.65 -6.38 -3.31
N HIS A 166 -6.43 -6.34 -2.00
CA HIS A 166 -6.99 -7.37 -1.09
C HIS A 166 -8.53 -7.41 -1.15
N LEU A 167 -9.16 -6.24 -1.28
CA LEU A 167 -10.61 -6.14 -1.42
C LEU A 167 -11.09 -6.74 -2.75
N MET A 168 -10.43 -6.45 -3.86
CA MET A 168 -10.72 -7.05 -5.17
C MET A 168 -10.55 -8.58 -5.15
N GLU A 169 -9.49 -9.07 -4.51
CA GLU A 169 -9.28 -10.50 -4.30
C GLU A 169 -10.41 -11.15 -3.49
N ASP A 170 -10.81 -10.56 -2.35
CA ASP A 170 -11.87 -11.11 -1.48
C ASP A 170 -13.26 -11.07 -2.14
N VAL A 171 -13.54 -10.04 -2.95
CA VAL A 171 -14.76 -9.95 -3.79
C VAL A 171 -14.74 -10.96 -4.94
N GLY A 172 -13.54 -11.37 -5.37
CA GLY A 172 -13.36 -12.18 -6.56
C GLY A 172 -13.66 -11.41 -7.84
N ALA A 173 -13.50 -10.08 -7.79
CA ALA A 173 -13.51 -9.23 -8.97
C ALA A 173 -12.26 -9.61 -9.77
N ALA A 174 -12.43 -10.53 -10.73
CA ALA A 174 -11.37 -10.82 -11.68
C ALA A 174 -11.09 -9.51 -12.39
N ALA A 175 -9.84 -9.04 -12.35
CA ALA A 175 -9.37 -7.98 -13.22
C ALA A 175 -9.96 -8.24 -14.62
N ALA A 176 -10.83 -7.36 -15.09
CA ALA A 176 -11.63 -7.57 -16.29
C ALA A 176 -10.80 -7.54 -17.60
N THR A 177 -9.52 -7.87 -17.54
CA THR A 177 -8.53 -7.76 -18.63
C THR A 177 -7.53 -8.92 -18.69
N ALA A 178 -7.74 -10.02 -17.97
CA ALA A 178 -7.04 -11.27 -18.28
C ALA A 178 -8.00 -12.19 -19.04
N GLU A 179 -8.01 -12.08 -20.37
CA GLU A 179 -8.48 -13.16 -21.23
C GLU A 179 -7.78 -14.45 -20.78
N PRO A 180 -8.51 -15.50 -20.38
CA PRO A 180 -7.89 -16.76 -20.01
C PRO A 180 -7.11 -17.28 -21.24
N PRO A 181 -5.83 -17.67 -21.12
CA PRO A 181 -5.11 -18.21 -22.25
C PRO A 181 -5.90 -19.41 -22.79
N ALA A 182 -6.21 -19.37 -24.08
CA ALA A 182 -6.97 -20.40 -24.76
C ALA A 182 -6.41 -21.80 -24.40
N PRO A 183 -7.26 -22.78 -24.11
CA PRO A 183 -6.79 -24.13 -23.80
C PRO A 183 -6.12 -24.75 -25.04
N GLY A 184 -4.79 -24.80 -25.02
CA GLY A 184 -3.98 -25.79 -25.73
C GLY A 184 -3.90 -25.68 -27.25
N ARG A 185 -2.77 -25.16 -27.74
CA ARG A 185 -2.03 -25.84 -28.82
C ARG A 185 -0.73 -26.39 -28.22
N GLY A 186 -0.76 -27.65 -27.84
CA GLY A 186 0.46 -28.40 -27.54
C GLY A 186 1.36 -28.40 -28.77
N SER A 187 2.43 -27.62 -28.75
CA SER A 187 3.52 -27.77 -29.69
C SER A 187 4.30 -29.03 -29.32
N ASN A 188 3.81 -30.19 -29.74
CA ASN A 188 4.67 -31.35 -29.84
C ASN A 188 5.70 -31.05 -30.94
N PRO A 189 7.02 -31.05 -30.67
CA PRO A 189 7.99 -30.96 -31.75
C PRO A 189 7.84 -32.20 -32.66
N PRO A 190 7.95 -32.06 -33.98
CA PRO A 190 7.85 -33.20 -34.87
C PRO A 190 8.99 -34.19 -34.59
N VAL A 191 8.63 -35.43 -34.30
CA VAL A 191 9.58 -36.55 -34.15
C VAL A 191 10.29 -36.76 -35.49
N PRO A 192 11.63 -36.77 -35.56
CA PRO A 192 12.34 -37.07 -36.79
C PRO A 192 12.08 -38.52 -37.21
N ARG A 193 11.48 -38.71 -38.38
CA ARG A 193 11.32 -40.03 -38.99
C ARG A 193 12.65 -40.45 -39.61
N PHE A 194 13.37 -41.36 -38.95
CA PHE A 194 14.47 -42.08 -39.59
C PHE A 194 13.89 -43.05 -40.62
N ARG A 195 14.30 -42.88 -41.89
CA ARG A 195 14.00 -43.79 -42.99
C ARG A 195 15.00 -44.94 -42.92
N LEU A 196 14.53 -46.17 -42.67
CA LEU A 196 15.34 -47.37 -42.85
C LEU A 196 15.17 -47.89 -44.30
N PRO A 197 16.22 -48.50 -44.89
CA PRO A 197 16.27 -48.92 -46.29
C PRO A 197 15.33 -50.08 -46.63
#